data_AF-A0A485C6C5-F1
#
_entry.id   AF-A0A485C6C5-F1
#
_cell.length_a   1.000
_cell.length_b   1.000
_cell.length_c   1.000
_cell.angle_alpha   90.00
_cell.angle_beta   90.00
_cell.angle_gamma   90.00
#
_symmetry.space_group_name_H-M   'P 1'
#
loop_
_entity.id
_entity.type
_entity.pdbx_description
1 polymer ?
#
loop_
_entity_poly.entity_id
_entity_poly.type
_entity_poly.pdbx_seq_one_letter_code
_entity_poly.pdbx_strand_id
1 'polypeptide(L)' 'MRIGKCRCLVFLAKTKESDKWGPASGEDLLAIIGRQDWTARHVVITGGEPCIHDLTR' A
#
# COMPACT_ATOMS: atom_id res chain seq x y z
N MET A 1 15.27 1.02 15.51
CA MET A 1 14.06 1.66 14.92
C MET A 1 12.93 0.64 14.98
N ARG A 2 11.86 0.88 15.74
CA ARG A 2 10.76 -0.10 15.93
C ARG A 2 9.60 0.26 15.00
N ILE A 3 9.47 -0.49 13.92
CA ILE A 3 8.43 -0.31 12.92
C ILE A 3 7.14 -0.96 13.42
N GLY A 4 6.05 -0.19 13.55
CA GLY A 4 4.76 -0.66 14.09
C GLY A 4 3.79 -1.14 12.99
N LYS A 5 3.29 -2.37 13.11
CA LYS A 5 2.31 -2.98 12.18
C LYS A 5 0.90 -2.42 12.42
N CYS A 6 0.15 -2.08 11.37
CA CYS A 6 -1.21 -1.55 11.43
C CYS A 6 -2.13 -2.21 10.37
N ARG A 7 -3.46 -2.03 10.48
CA ARG A 7 -4.43 -2.48 9.47
C ARG A 7 -4.33 -1.62 8.20
N CYS A 8 -4.51 -2.25 7.03
CA CYS A 8 -4.35 -1.64 5.70
C CYS A 8 -5.17 -0.33 5.52
N LEU A 9 -6.39 -0.28 6.05
CA LEU A 9 -7.27 0.90 5.96
C LEU A 9 -6.71 2.17 6.63
N VAL A 10 -5.82 2.05 7.61
CA VAL A 10 -5.22 3.20 8.30
C VAL A 10 -4.26 3.97 7.39
N PHE A 11 -3.66 3.32 6.38
CA PHE A 11 -2.73 3.95 5.45
C PHE A 11 -3.44 4.91 4.49
N LEU A 12 -4.63 4.56 4.01
CA LEU A 12 -5.38 5.38 3.04
C LEU A 12 -5.79 6.74 3.60
N ALA A 13 -5.89 6.86 4.93
CA ALA A 13 -6.25 8.10 5.63
C ALA A 13 -5.03 8.85 6.21
N LYS A 14 -3.78 8.44 5.90
CA LYS A 14 -2.59 9.12 6.40
C LYS A 14 -2.50 10.54 5.83
N THR A 15 -2.43 11.53 6.73
CA THR A 15 -2.23 12.96 6.39
C THR A 15 -0.85 13.48 6.77
N LYS A 16 -0.03 12.66 7.45
CA LYS A 16 1.35 12.96 7.83
C LYS A 16 2.23 11.72 7.65
N GLU A 17 3.52 11.96 7.47
CA GLU A 17 4.52 10.90 7.42
C GLU A 17 4.55 10.08 8.72
N SER A 18 4.77 8.77 8.60
CA SER A 18 4.95 7.86 9.73
C SER A 18 5.53 6.52 9.29
N ASP A 19 6.40 5.93 10.11
CA ASP A 19 7.01 4.60 9.91
C ASP A 19 6.05 3.41 10.04
N LYS A 20 4.74 3.63 10.18
CA LYS A 20 3.74 2.55 10.24
C LYS A 20 3.46 1.97 8.85
N TRP A 21 3.40 0.65 8.77
CA TRP A 21 3.02 -0.12 7.57
C TRP A 21 1.95 -1.18 7.89
N GLY A 22 1.30 -1.69 6.86
CA GLY A 22 0.38 -2.83 6.95
C GLY A 22 0.59 -3.79 5.79
N PRO A 23 0.48 -5.11 6.00
CA PRO A 23 0.52 -6.06 4.91
C PRO A 23 -0.74 -5.94 4.04
N ALA A 24 -0.60 -6.19 2.75
CA ALA A 24 -1.69 -6.32 1.78
C ALA A 24 -1.24 -7.28 0.67
N SER A 25 -2.12 -8.16 0.21
CA SER A 25 -1.90 -8.93 -1.02
C SER A 25 -2.21 -8.11 -2.28
N GLY A 26 -1.89 -8.64 -3.46
CA GLY A 26 -2.30 -8.01 -4.72
C GLY A 26 -3.82 -7.87 -4.83
N GLU A 27 -4.57 -8.88 -4.39
CA GLU A 27 -6.04 -8.88 -4.38
C GLU A 27 -6.60 -7.83 -3.41
N ASP A 28 -5.99 -7.68 -2.23
CA ASP A 28 -6.37 -6.64 -1.26
C ASP A 28 -6.24 -5.24 -1.89
N LEU A 29 -5.13 -4.99 -2.61
CA LEU A 29 -4.88 -3.71 -3.27
C LEU A 29 -5.87 -3.44 -4.40
N LEU A 30 -6.16 -4.45 -5.25
CA LEU A 30 -7.17 -4.33 -6.31
C LEU A 30 -8.57 -4.06 -5.75
N ALA A 31 -8.94 -4.75 -4.67
CA ALA A 31 -10.21 -4.51 -3.98
C ALA A 31 -10.30 -3.09 -3.41
N ILE A 32 -9.20 -2.55 -2.90
CA ILE A 32 -9.13 -1.16 -2.42
C ILE A 32 -9.33 -0.18 -3.58
N ILE A 33 -8.63 -0.36 -4.69
CA ILE A 33 -8.75 0.51 -5.88
C ILE A 33 -10.21 0.58 -6.34
N GLY A 34 -10.88 -0.57 -6.43
CA GLY A 34 -12.30 -0.62 -6.78
C GLY A 34 -13.22 0.03 -5.75
N ARG A 35 -12.97 -0.18 -4.44
CA ARG A 35 -13.77 0.43 -3.36
C ARG A 35 -13.63 1.95 -3.27
N GLN A 36 -12.47 2.48 -3.64
CA GLN A 36 -12.20 3.92 -3.65
C GLN A 36 -12.69 4.61 -4.93
N ASP A 37 -13.19 3.84 -5.90
CA ASP A 37 -13.65 4.33 -7.21
C ASP A 37 -12.60 5.19 -7.95
N TRP A 38 -11.33 4.79 -7.82
CA TRP A 38 -10.25 5.49 -8.51
C TRP A 38 -10.30 5.24 -10.01
N THR A 39 -10.32 6.31 -10.80
CA THR A 39 -10.46 6.24 -12.25
C THR A 39 -9.12 6.18 -12.99
N ALA A 40 -8.02 6.51 -12.31
CA ALA A 40 -6.67 6.41 -12.87
C ALA A 40 -6.37 5.00 -13.39
N ARG A 41 -5.67 4.91 -14.53
CA ARG A 41 -5.31 3.64 -15.17
C ARG A 41 -3.84 3.27 -15.04
N HIS A 42 -3.04 4.16 -14.45
CA HIS A 42 -1.62 3.98 -14.24
C HIS A 42 -1.33 3.91 -12.73
N VAL A 43 -0.62 2.86 -12.32
CA VAL A 43 -0.20 2.65 -10.93
C VAL A 43 1.31 2.84 -10.84
N VAL A 44 1.74 3.70 -9.91
CA VAL A 44 3.16 3.90 -9.59
C VAL A 44 3.47 3.18 -8.30
N ILE A 45 4.36 2.19 -8.36
CA ILE A 45 4.87 1.48 -7.18
C ILE A 45 6.16 2.18 -6.75
N THR A 46 6.15 2.72 -5.54
CA THR A 46 7.26 3.48 -4.95
C THR A 46 7.40 3.15 -3.46
N GLY A 47 8.45 3.64 -2.81
CA GLY A 47 8.72 3.39 -1.40
C GLY A 47 10.20 3.60 -1.09
N GLY A 48 10.76 2.72 -0.26
CA GLY A 48 12.22 2.62 -0.11
C GLY A 48 12.84 2.03 -1.38
N GLU A 49 13.21 0.74 -1.34
CA GLU A 49 13.68 0.01 -2.52
C GLU A 49 12.57 -0.97 -2.96
N PRO A 50 11.71 -0.61 -3.92
CA PRO A 50 10.54 -1.43 -4.30
C PRO A 50 10.95 -2.76 -4.94
N CYS A 51 12.11 -2.84 -5.59
CA CYS A 51 12.58 -4.01 -6.33
C CYS A 51 13.13 -5.15 -5.44
N ILE A 52 13.13 -4.99 -4.11
CA ILE A 52 13.40 -6.11 -3.19
C ILE A 52 12.23 -7.12 -3.14
N HIS A 53 11.08 -6.76 -3.70
CA HIS A 53 9.88 -7.59 -3.73
C HIS A 53 9.65 -8.18 -5.12
N ASP A 54 9.33 -9.47 -5.16
CA ASP A 54 8.90 -10.16 -6.38
C ASP A 54 7.40 -9.92 -6.59
N LEU A 55 7.05 -9.28 -7.71
CA LEU A 55 5.68 -8.94 -8.09
C LEU A 55 5.08 -9.92 -9.11
N THR A 56 5.80 -11.00 -9.44
CA THR A 56 5.38 -11.99 -10.44
C THR A 56 4.88 -13.30 -9.83
N ARG A 57 4.97 -13.42 -8.50
CA ARG A 57 4.47 -14.56 -7.73
C ARG A 57 2.98 -14.52 -7.46
#